data_AF-A0A3P8NL37-F1
#
_entry.id   AF-A0A3P8NL37-F1
#
_cell.length_a   1.000
_cell.length_b   1.000
_cell.length_c   1.000
_cell.angle_alpha   90.00
_cell.angle_beta   90.00
_cell.angle_gamma   90.00
#
_symmetry.space_group_name_H-M   'P 1'
#
loop_
_entity.id
_entity.type
_entity.pdbx_description
1 polymer ?
#
loop_
_entity_poly.entity_id
_entity_poly.type
_entity_poly.pdbx_seq_one_letter_code
_entity_poly.pdbx_strand_id
1 'polypeptide(L)'
;GIDKDESFTETQLENTDETPDETKWIRPDLPRRCTWKLGAPMSESPHSHSARTKPSGILSSILEKIGHTPLVRLNNIPKEFGLKCDILAKCEFFNPGGSVKDRIALRMVEDAERAGVLKPGDTIIEPTSGNTGIGLALIAAVKGYHCIIVMPEKMSMEKVHVLRALGAEIVRTPTAAAFDSPESHIRTAWRLKNEIPNSHILNQYGNSSNPLAHYDTTAEEILEQCDGQLDMLVAGVSTGGTLTGVARKLKERCPNVKVVGVDPEGSVLEGSEGKNKKFPFEVEGIGLDFIPTVLDRSIVDVWYKSTDTETFLMSRKLIREEGILCGGSSGSAMAAAVKMAQQLEEGQRCVVILPDSVRNYMSKFLTNQWMCEKGFLCLDAQMDPKPWWWNRTVQSLHLSAPLTVTYSVSCQKTIEILKENSLDQAPVVTESGAILGMVTLETILSSLLAGKVELSAAVSAVLLKAFKQVHLTDDLGKLSHILKTDNFALVVHNQTQCEKINFLNKIINNNINSKTLGRRPRHPNKMLNYSHTKETQRLD
;
A
#
# COMPACT_ATOMS: atom_id res chain seq x y z
N GLY A 1 -58.04 49.98 0.23
CA GLY A 1 -57.32 50.67 -0.85
C GLY A 1 -55.94 50.06 -0.96
N ILE A 2 -55.42 49.92 -2.19
CA ILE A 2 -54.07 49.45 -2.54
C ILE A 2 -53.81 48.01 -2.03
N ASP A 3 -54.03 46.91 -2.76
CA ASP A 3 -53.84 46.57 -4.19
C ASP A 3 -52.39 46.21 -4.56
N LYS A 4 -52.24 45.13 -5.35
CA LYS A 4 -51.01 44.50 -5.89
C LYS A 4 -50.14 43.70 -4.91
N ASP A 5 -49.78 42.43 -5.13
CA ASP A 5 -49.63 41.58 -6.33
C ASP A 5 -48.45 41.99 -7.24
N GLU A 6 -47.28 41.38 -7.04
CA GLU A 6 -46.18 41.43 -8.01
C GLU A 6 -45.27 40.19 -7.94
N SER A 7 -45.15 39.52 -9.07
CA SER A 7 -44.31 38.36 -9.32
C SER A 7 -42.82 38.72 -9.34
N PHE A 8 -41.97 37.94 -8.68
CA PHE A 8 -40.52 37.98 -8.93
C PHE A 8 -40.11 36.92 -9.95
N THR A 9 -39.77 37.41 -11.15
CA THR A 9 -39.27 36.65 -12.30
C THR A 9 -37.82 36.23 -12.13
N GLU A 10 -37.40 35.23 -12.90
CA GLU A 10 -35.99 34.90 -13.13
C GLU A 10 -35.20 36.14 -13.60
N THR A 11 -34.09 36.46 -12.94
CA THR A 11 -32.72 36.58 -13.52
C THR A 11 -31.73 37.17 -12.50
N GLN A 12 -30.44 37.00 -12.80
CA GLN A 12 -29.28 37.64 -12.12
C GLN A 12 -28.87 37.09 -10.74
N LEU A 13 -28.18 35.95 -10.79
CA LEU A 13 -26.97 35.72 -10.00
C LEU A 13 -25.80 35.39 -10.95
N GLU A 14 -25.46 36.35 -11.82
CA GLU A 14 -24.14 36.39 -12.43
C GLU A 14 -23.17 36.97 -11.39
N ASN A 15 -22.18 36.17 -10.97
CA ASN A 15 -21.11 36.66 -10.11
C ASN A 15 -19.76 36.18 -10.66
N THR A 16 -18.98 37.16 -11.12
CA THR A 16 -17.51 37.25 -11.05
C THR A 16 -16.65 36.13 -11.66
N ASP A 17 -15.98 36.47 -12.77
CA ASP A 17 -14.62 36.04 -13.18
C ASP A 17 -14.15 34.65 -12.70
N GLU A 18 -14.76 33.58 -13.21
CA GLU A 18 -14.12 32.26 -13.23
C GLU A 18 -13.23 32.11 -14.46
N THR A 19 -11.98 31.70 -14.25
CA THR A 19 -11.07 31.31 -15.34
C THR A 19 -11.61 30.07 -16.06
N PRO A 20 -11.44 29.90 -17.39
CA PRO A 20 -12.21 28.92 -18.17
C PRO A 20 -11.92 27.41 -17.95
N ASP A 21 -11.28 26.99 -16.85
CA ASP A 21 -10.65 25.66 -16.71
C ASP A 21 -10.98 24.87 -15.41
N GLU A 22 -11.87 25.35 -14.52
CA GLU A 22 -12.13 24.66 -13.24
C GLU A 22 -13.38 23.75 -13.17
N THR A 23 -14.32 23.86 -14.12
CA THR A 23 -15.77 23.64 -13.89
C THR A 23 -16.38 22.28 -14.29
N LYS A 24 -15.61 21.25 -14.66
CA LYS A 24 -16.16 19.92 -15.06
C LYS A 24 -15.73 18.74 -14.19
N TRP A 25 -16.04 18.79 -12.89
CA TRP A 25 -15.98 17.62 -12.02
C TRP A 25 -17.10 17.59 -10.96
N ILE A 26 -17.46 16.40 -10.48
CA ILE A 26 -18.41 16.24 -9.37
C ILE A 26 -17.63 15.89 -8.10
N ARG A 27 -17.79 16.72 -7.07
CA ARG A 27 -17.18 16.50 -5.75
C ARG A 27 -17.66 15.17 -5.12
N PRO A 28 -16.76 14.38 -4.50
CA PRO A 28 -17.10 13.07 -3.92
C PRO A 28 -17.76 13.18 -2.54
N ASP A 29 -17.70 14.36 -1.91
CA ASP A 29 -18.11 14.68 -0.55
C ASP A 29 -19.43 15.46 -0.45
N LEU A 30 -20.19 15.51 -1.55
CA LEU A 30 -21.50 16.17 -1.57
C LEU A 30 -22.47 15.51 -0.57
N PRO A 31 -23.34 16.29 0.11
CA PRO A 31 -24.37 15.72 0.98
C PRO A 31 -25.27 14.73 0.24
N ARG A 32 -25.59 13.62 0.90
CA ARG A 32 -26.49 12.60 0.34
C ARG A 32 -27.87 13.20 0.05
N ARG A 33 -28.43 12.89 -1.13
CA ARG A 33 -29.82 13.22 -1.52
C ARG A 33 -30.80 12.06 -1.31
N CYS A 34 -30.32 10.92 -0.81
CA CYS A 34 -31.11 9.72 -0.55
C CYS A 34 -32.09 9.95 0.62
N THR A 35 -33.38 9.71 0.38
CA THR A 35 -34.50 9.88 1.32
C THR A 35 -34.85 8.62 2.12
N TRP A 36 -34.05 7.54 2.00
CA TRP A 36 -34.23 6.32 2.80
C TRP A 36 -34.29 6.64 4.29
N LYS A 37 -35.23 5.99 4.98
CA LYS A 37 -35.46 6.04 6.42
C LYS A 37 -35.85 4.65 6.89
N LEU A 38 -35.45 4.28 8.10
CA LEU A 38 -35.81 2.99 8.69
C LEU A 38 -37.34 2.87 8.78
N GLY A 39 -37.89 1.73 8.34
CA GLY A 39 -39.34 1.48 8.32
C GLY A 39 -40.10 2.01 7.09
N ALA A 40 -39.44 2.67 6.12
CA ALA A 40 -40.05 2.92 4.82
C ALA A 40 -40.27 1.61 4.04
N PRO A 41 -41.40 1.43 3.35
CA PRO A 41 -41.64 0.26 2.53
C PRO A 41 -40.73 0.25 1.29
N MET A 42 -40.29 -0.93 0.87
CA MET A 42 -39.41 -1.10 -0.30
C MET A 42 -39.98 -0.48 -1.59
N SER A 43 -41.31 -0.41 -1.71
CA SER A 43 -42.02 0.20 -2.85
C SER A 43 -41.83 1.73 -2.96
N GLU A 44 -41.34 2.41 -1.90
CA GLU A 44 -40.93 3.82 -1.97
C GLU A 44 -39.49 3.99 -2.49
N SER A 45 -38.72 2.90 -2.65
CA SER A 45 -37.34 2.98 -3.17
C SER A 45 -37.34 3.30 -4.67
N PRO A 46 -36.66 4.37 -5.12
CA PRO A 46 -36.53 4.69 -6.55
C PRO A 46 -35.42 3.88 -7.24
N HIS A 47 -34.76 2.98 -6.51
CA HIS A 47 -33.56 2.28 -6.99
C HIS A 47 -33.89 0.93 -7.65
N SER A 48 -33.03 0.48 -8.55
CA SER A 48 -32.99 -0.93 -8.95
C SER A 48 -32.69 -1.79 -7.72
N HIS A 49 -33.40 -2.91 -7.57
CA HIS A 49 -33.10 -3.93 -6.57
C HIS A 49 -32.97 -5.28 -7.27
N SER A 50 -31.81 -5.93 -7.10
CA SER A 50 -31.53 -7.21 -7.75
C SER A 50 -31.83 -8.35 -6.79
N ALA A 51 -32.81 -9.19 -7.13
CA ALA A 51 -33.06 -10.42 -6.38
C ALA A 51 -31.86 -11.37 -6.49
N ARG A 52 -31.43 -11.95 -5.36
CA ARG A 52 -30.30 -12.87 -5.33
C ARG A 52 -30.65 -14.18 -6.04
N THR A 53 -29.92 -14.51 -7.10
CA THR A 53 -30.02 -15.79 -7.81
C THR A 53 -29.25 -16.89 -7.08
N LYS A 54 -29.65 -18.15 -7.28
CA LYS A 54 -28.85 -19.30 -6.82
C LYS A 54 -27.76 -19.59 -7.86
N PRO A 55 -26.50 -19.87 -7.47
CA PRO A 55 -25.45 -20.22 -8.43
C PRO A 55 -25.83 -21.42 -9.28
N SER A 56 -25.55 -21.33 -10.58
CA SER A 56 -25.65 -22.45 -11.52
C SER A 56 -24.53 -23.48 -11.25
N GLY A 57 -24.73 -24.72 -11.72
CA GLY A 57 -23.70 -25.77 -11.64
C GLY A 57 -22.50 -25.53 -12.58
N ILE A 58 -22.72 -24.75 -13.65
CA ILE A 58 -21.70 -24.27 -14.59
C ILE A 58 -21.95 -22.78 -14.76
N LEU A 59 -20.95 -21.96 -14.41
CA LEU A 59 -21.03 -20.51 -14.50
C LEU A 59 -20.82 -20.06 -15.95
N SER A 60 -21.60 -19.09 -16.43
CA SER A 60 -21.45 -18.54 -17.80
C SER A 60 -20.19 -17.69 -17.96
N SER A 61 -19.73 -17.07 -16.87
CA SER A 61 -18.51 -16.28 -16.80
C SER A 61 -17.97 -16.24 -15.37
N ILE A 62 -16.74 -15.78 -15.19
CA ILE A 62 -16.15 -15.57 -13.86
C ILE A 62 -16.92 -14.53 -13.03
N LEU A 63 -17.72 -13.66 -13.66
CA LEU A 63 -18.49 -12.61 -12.95
C LEU A 63 -19.63 -13.20 -12.11
N GLU A 64 -20.20 -14.33 -12.52
CA GLU A 64 -21.20 -15.07 -11.72
C GLU A 64 -20.60 -15.69 -10.44
N LYS A 65 -19.27 -15.66 -10.29
CA LYS A 65 -18.59 -16.08 -9.05
C LYS A 65 -18.49 -14.95 -8.00
N ILE A 66 -18.90 -13.72 -8.34
CA ILE A 66 -18.98 -12.59 -7.41
C ILE A 66 -20.19 -12.80 -6.48
N GLY A 67 -19.95 -12.71 -5.17
CA GLY A 67 -20.94 -13.00 -4.14
C GLY A 67 -20.91 -14.43 -3.61
N HIS A 68 -21.92 -14.80 -2.82
CA HIS A 68 -22.03 -16.09 -2.14
C HIS A 68 -20.78 -16.45 -1.31
N THR A 69 -20.18 -15.45 -0.67
CA THR A 69 -18.92 -15.60 0.07
C THR A 69 -19.16 -16.35 1.39
N PRO A 70 -18.21 -17.18 1.86
CA PRO A 70 -18.42 -17.97 3.05
C PRO A 70 -18.46 -17.08 4.31
N LEU A 71 -19.31 -17.48 5.25
CA LEU A 71 -19.31 -17.00 6.63
C LEU A 71 -18.66 -18.07 7.50
N VAL A 72 -17.55 -17.73 8.16
CA VAL A 72 -16.66 -18.70 8.84
C VAL A 72 -16.57 -18.37 10.33
N ARG A 73 -16.92 -19.32 11.20
CA ARG A 73 -16.73 -19.18 12.65
C ARG A 73 -15.23 -19.16 12.98
N LEU A 74 -14.80 -18.19 13.78
CA LEU A 74 -13.48 -18.16 14.39
C LEU A 74 -13.46 -19.02 15.66
N ASN A 75 -12.35 -19.75 15.89
CA ASN A 75 -12.30 -20.80 16.90
C ASN A 75 -11.21 -20.59 17.96
N ASN A 76 -10.17 -19.82 17.65
CA ASN A 76 -8.98 -19.66 18.47
C ASN A 76 -8.86 -18.24 19.01
N ILE A 77 -8.97 -17.23 18.15
CA ILE A 77 -8.90 -15.81 18.54
C ILE A 77 -9.99 -15.46 19.57
N PRO A 78 -11.27 -15.85 19.42
CA PRO A 78 -12.29 -15.50 20.42
C PRO A 78 -11.97 -16.06 21.81
N LYS A 79 -11.38 -17.26 21.88
CA LYS A 79 -11.00 -17.91 23.15
C LYS A 79 -9.82 -17.22 23.83
N GLU A 80 -8.81 -16.80 23.07
CA GLU A 80 -7.67 -16.02 23.58
C GLU A 80 -8.14 -14.70 24.21
N PHE A 81 -9.12 -14.04 23.59
CA PHE A 81 -9.71 -12.79 24.07
C PHE A 81 -10.87 -13.00 25.09
N GLY A 82 -11.15 -14.24 25.52
CA GLY A 82 -12.16 -14.54 26.53
C GLY A 82 -13.62 -14.28 26.11
N LEU A 83 -13.90 -14.24 24.81
CA LEU A 83 -15.24 -13.95 24.27
C LEU A 83 -16.19 -15.14 24.43
N LYS A 84 -17.41 -14.85 24.89
CA LYS A 84 -18.50 -15.85 25.04
C LYS A 84 -19.38 -16.01 23.79
N CYS A 85 -19.45 -14.96 22.97
CA CYS A 85 -20.29 -14.92 21.78
C CYS A 85 -19.63 -15.57 20.56
N ASP A 86 -20.44 -15.91 19.56
CA ASP A 86 -19.97 -16.42 18.27
C ASP A 86 -19.38 -15.28 17.42
N ILE A 87 -18.08 -15.37 17.09
CA ILE A 87 -17.43 -14.45 16.13
C ILE A 87 -17.37 -15.11 14.76
N LEU A 88 -17.97 -14.46 13.75
CA LEU A 88 -18.15 -14.98 12.40
C LEU A 88 -17.50 -14.03 11.37
N ALA A 89 -16.53 -14.51 10.61
CA ALA A 89 -15.90 -13.76 9.52
C ALA A 89 -16.64 -13.93 8.20
N LYS A 90 -17.09 -12.81 7.61
CA LYS A 90 -17.61 -12.76 6.23
C LYS A 90 -16.43 -12.56 5.28
N CYS A 91 -16.01 -13.64 4.64
CA CYS A 91 -14.75 -13.72 3.90
C CYS A 91 -14.88 -13.22 2.45
N GLU A 92 -14.97 -11.90 2.28
CA GLU A 92 -15.14 -11.24 0.97
C GLU A 92 -13.93 -11.36 0.03
N PHE A 93 -12.80 -11.86 0.53
CA PHE A 93 -11.62 -12.15 -0.26
C PHE A 93 -11.74 -13.40 -1.16
N PHE A 94 -12.84 -14.16 -1.06
CA PHE A 94 -13.17 -15.28 -1.96
C PHE A 94 -13.92 -14.85 -3.25
N ASN A 95 -14.28 -13.58 -3.39
CA ASN A 95 -14.72 -13.05 -4.70
C ASN A 95 -13.57 -13.19 -5.72
N PRO A 96 -13.84 -13.35 -7.03
CA PRO A 96 -12.85 -13.75 -8.03
C PRO A 96 -11.72 -12.72 -8.31
N GLY A 97 -11.99 -11.42 -8.16
CA GLY A 97 -10.97 -10.37 -8.17
C GLY A 97 -10.17 -10.29 -6.86
N GLY A 98 -10.64 -10.98 -5.81
CA GLY A 98 -9.99 -11.14 -4.51
C GLY A 98 -10.45 -10.15 -3.45
N SER A 99 -11.60 -9.48 -3.63
CA SER A 99 -12.09 -8.46 -2.70
C SER A 99 -13.61 -8.23 -2.67
N VAL A 100 -14.09 -7.61 -1.61
CA VAL A 100 -15.46 -7.07 -1.44
C VAL A 100 -15.87 -6.07 -2.55
N LYS A 101 -14.90 -5.45 -3.23
CA LYS A 101 -15.16 -4.40 -4.23
C LYS A 101 -15.59 -4.96 -5.58
N ASP A 102 -15.40 -6.25 -5.80
CA ASP A 102 -15.86 -6.95 -7.01
C ASP A 102 -17.39 -6.84 -7.14
N ARG A 103 -18.12 -6.91 -6.00
CA ARG A 103 -19.57 -6.69 -5.92
C ARG A 103 -20.01 -5.31 -6.43
N ILE A 104 -19.34 -4.26 -5.97
CA ILE A 104 -19.72 -2.88 -6.32
C ILE A 104 -19.33 -2.57 -7.77
N ALA A 105 -18.21 -3.13 -8.23
CA ALA A 105 -17.76 -3.00 -9.60
C ALA A 105 -18.78 -3.64 -10.57
N LEU A 106 -19.25 -4.86 -10.27
CA LEU A 106 -20.26 -5.54 -11.08
C LEU A 106 -21.57 -4.73 -11.11
N ARG A 107 -22.06 -4.35 -9.93
CA ARG A 107 -23.33 -3.62 -9.81
C ARG A 107 -23.30 -2.24 -10.48
N MET A 108 -22.20 -1.49 -10.37
CA MET A 108 -22.03 -0.20 -11.05
C MET A 108 -22.02 -0.35 -12.58
N VAL A 109 -21.37 -1.38 -13.10
CA VAL A 109 -21.35 -1.67 -14.56
C VAL A 109 -22.74 -2.09 -15.04
N GLU A 110 -23.40 -3.03 -14.36
CA GLU A 110 -24.73 -3.52 -14.76
C GLU A 110 -25.82 -2.46 -14.69
N ASP A 111 -25.81 -1.57 -13.69
CA ASP A 111 -26.75 -0.45 -13.64
C ASP A 111 -26.45 0.58 -14.75
N ALA A 112 -25.16 0.83 -15.09
CA ALA A 112 -24.77 1.75 -16.16
C ALA A 112 -25.10 1.21 -17.57
N GLU A 113 -24.94 -0.09 -17.80
CA GLU A 113 -25.38 -0.80 -19.00
C GLU A 113 -26.91 -0.70 -19.14
N ARG A 114 -27.66 -1.02 -18.07
CA ARG A 114 -29.13 -0.99 -18.04
C ARG A 114 -29.70 0.42 -18.24
N ALA A 115 -29.00 1.45 -17.77
CA ALA A 115 -29.33 2.85 -18.02
C ALA A 115 -28.93 3.35 -19.42
N GLY A 116 -28.25 2.53 -20.23
CA GLY A 116 -27.74 2.90 -21.55
C GLY A 116 -26.60 3.92 -21.51
N VAL A 117 -26.03 4.18 -20.34
CA VAL A 117 -24.89 5.10 -20.12
C VAL A 117 -23.64 4.48 -20.71
N LEU A 118 -23.33 3.24 -20.31
CA LEU A 118 -22.18 2.49 -20.78
C LEU A 118 -22.54 1.64 -22.01
N LYS A 119 -21.76 1.75 -23.08
CA LYS A 119 -21.97 1.09 -24.38
C LYS A 119 -20.79 0.16 -24.73
N PRO A 120 -20.99 -0.91 -25.52
CA PRO A 120 -19.91 -1.83 -25.87
C PRO A 120 -18.68 -1.12 -26.46
N GLY A 121 -17.50 -1.38 -25.89
CA GLY A 121 -16.24 -0.72 -26.28
C GLY A 121 -15.97 0.65 -25.63
N ASP A 122 -16.86 1.16 -24.77
CA ASP A 122 -16.60 2.39 -24.00
C ASP A 122 -15.42 2.23 -23.01
N THR A 123 -14.90 3.36 -22.53
CA THR A 123 -13.81 3.42 -21.54
C THR A 123 -14.35 3.64 -20.13
N ILE A 124 -13.97 2.78 -19.19
CA ILE A 124 -14.21 2.98 -17.75
C ILE A 124 -12.97 3.62 -17.13
N ILE A 125 -13.16 4.74 -16.43
CA ILE A 125 -12.10 5.47 -15.70
C ILE A 125 -12.50 5.53 -14.23
N GLU A 126 -11.70 5.02 -13.29
CA GLU A 126 -12.10 5.06 -11.86
C GLU A 126 -10.96 5.53 -10.93
N PRO A 127 -11.20 6.55 -10.09
CA PRO A 127 -10.30 6.93 -9.00
C PRO A 127 -10.45 5.96 -7.81
N THR A 128 -9.36 5.31 -7.38
CA THR A 128 -9.47 4.23 -6.39
C THR A 128 -8.19 3.91 -5.61
N SER A 129 -8.36 3.31 -4.42
CA SER A 129 -7.31 2.68 -3.61
C SER A 129 -6.93 1.25 -4.07
N GLY A 130 -7.40 0.84 -5.25
CA GLY A 130 -6.93 -0.32 -6.00
C GLY A 130 -7.97 -1.43 -6.15
N ASN A 131 -8.62 -1.87 -5.06
CA ASN A 131 -9.51 -3.04 -5.12
C ASN A 131 -10.74 -2.83 -6.03
N THR A 132 -11.37 -1.65 -6.00
CA THR A 132 -12.45 -1.32 -6.96
C THR A 132 -11.93 -1.29 -8.40
N GLY A 133 -10.68 -0.88 -8.60
CA GLY A 133 -10.04 -0.92 -9.91
C GLY A 133 -9.80 -2.35 -10.39
N ILE A 134 -9.40 -3.26 -9.50
CA ILE A 134 -9.23 -4.70 -9.84
C ILE A 134 -10.58 -5.30 -10.23
N GLY A 135 -11.64 -5.03 -9.47
CA GLY A 135 -13.00 -5.45 -9.82
C GLY A 135 -13.44 -4.91 -11.19
N LEU A 136 -13.27 -3.61 -11.43
CA LEU A 136 -13.63 -3.00 -12.72
C LEU A 136 -12.78 -3.50 -13.88
N ALA A 137 -11.47 -3.71 -13.70
CA ALA A 137 -10.59 -4.30 -14.71
C ALA A 137 -10.96 -5.75 -15.03
N LEU A 138 -11.32 -6.56 -14.02
CA LEU A 138 -11.83 -7.93 -14.22
C LEU A 138 -13.10 -7.92 -15.09
N ILE A 139 -14.04 -7.03 -14.80
CA ILE A 139 -15.30 -6.92 -15.54
C ILE A 139 -15.07 -6.36 -16.94
N ALA A 140 -14.21 -5.35 -17.09
CA ALA A 140 -13.83 -4.78 -18.37
C ALA A 140 -13.18 -5.82 -19.29
N ALA A 141 -12.27 -6.65 -18.77
CA ALA A 141 -11.64 -7.74 -19.51
C ALA A 141 -12.65 -8.82 -19.98
N VAL A 142 -13.71 -9.08 -19.20
CA VAL A 142 -14.77 -10.05 -19.56
C VAL A 142 -15.79 -9.46 -20.54
N LYS A 143 -16.15 -8.18 -20.37
CA LYS A 143 -17.22 -7.51 -21.15
C LYS A 143 -16.72 -6.72 -22.37
N GLY A 144 -15.41 -6.55 -22.53
CA GLY A 144 -14.81 -5.82 -23.66
C GLY A 144 -14.84 -4.29 -23.51
N TYR A 145 -14.61 -3.78 -22.31
CA TYR A 145 -14.42 -2.35 -22.05
C TYR A 145 -12.93 -1.99 -21.97
N HIS A 146 -12.58 -0.77 -22.35
CA HIS A 146 -11.28 -0.20 -21.98
C HIS A 146 -11.32 0.21 -20.50
N CYS A 147 -10.21 0.10 -19.78
CA CYS A 147 -10.16 0.36 -18.33
C CYS A 147 -8.92 1.17 -17.94
N ILE A 148 -9.12 2.33 -17.33
CA ILE A 148 -8.06 3.23 -16.85
C ILE A 148 -8.24 3.44 -15.34
N ILE A 149 -7.27 3.01 -14.56
CA ILE A 149 -7.30 3.11 -13.10
C ILE A 149 -6.39 4.23 -12.63
N VAL A 150 -6.96 5.20 -11.91
CA VAL A 150 -6.21 6.31 -11.30
C VAL A 150 -6.04 6.04 -9.81
N MET A 151 -4.79 5.90 -9.34
CA MET A 151 -4.50 5.51 -7.96
C MET A 151 -3.31 6.28 -7.35
N PRO A 152 -3.32 6.53 -6.02
CA PRO A 152 -2.14 7.08 -5.33
C PRO A 152 -0.91 6.17 -5.42
N GLU A 153 0.28 6.77 -5.34
CA GLU A 153 1.56 6.06 -5.33
C GLU A 153 1.73 5.07 -4.16
N LYS A 154 1.17 5.34 -2.98
CA LYS A 154 1.30 4.45 -1.80
C LYS A 154 0.66 3.07 -1.96
N MET A 155 -0.19 2.88 -2.97
CA MET A 155 -0.87 1.60 -3.21
C MET A 155 0.12 0.57 -3.74
N SER A 156 0.05 -0.64 -3.18
CA SER A 156 1.04 -1.71 -3.39
C SER A 156 1.32 -2.07 -4.85
N MET A 157 2.52 -2.59 -5.12
CA MET A 157 2.92 -2.96 -6.48
C MET A 157 2.18 -4.22 -6.97
N GLU A 158 1.81 -5.11 -6.06
CA GLU A 158 0.98 -6.28 -6.33
C GLU A 158 -0.35 -5.90 -6.99
N LYS A 159 -1.00 -4.82 -6.52
CA LYS A 159 -2.21 -4.27 -7.17
C LYS A 159 -1.93 -3.80 -8.59
N VAL A 160 -0.80 -3.13 -8.83
CA VAL A 160 -0.38 -2.69 -10.18
C VAL A 160 -0.09 -3.87 -11.11
N HIS A 161 0.53 -4.93 -10.60
CA HIS A 161 0.80 -6.14 -11.39
C HIS A 161 -0.50 -6.86 -11.79
N VAL A 162 -1.45 -7.00 -10.86
CA VAL A 162 -2.78 -7.57 -11.16
C VAL A 162 -3.54 -6.72 -12.19
N LEU A 163 -3.56 -5.39 -12.03
CA LEU A 163 -4.25 -4.49 -12.95
C LEU A 163 -3.67 -4.52 -14.37
N ARG A 164 -2.35 -4.51 -14.51
CA ARG A 164 -1.69 -4.67 -15.82
C ARG A 164 -1.98 -6.02 -16.46
N ALA A 165 -2.01 -7.10 -15.68
CA ALA A 165 -2.34 -8.44 -16.17
C ALA A 165 -3.81 -8.57 -16.62
N LEU A 166 -4.72 -7.76 -16.04
CA LEU A 166 -6.11 -7.62 -16.49
C LEU A 166 -6.28 -6.64 -17.67
N GLY A 167 -5.19 -6.10 -18.22
CA GLY A 167 -5.23 -5.17 -19.36
C GLY A 167 -5.63 -3.74 -19.02
N ALA A 168 -5.68 -3.36 -17.73
CA ALA A 168 -5.99 -1.98 -17.34
C ALA A 168 -4.76 -1.06 -17.45
N GLU A 169 -4.99 0.12 -18.00
CA GLU A 169 -4.04 1.23 -17.94
C GLU A 169 -4.02 1.83 -16.53
N ILE A 170 -2.87 2.38 -16.12
CA ILE A 170 -2.66 2.83 -14.74
C ILE A 170 -2.01 4.21 -14.72
N VAL A 171 -2.72 5.17 -14.12
CA VAL A 171 -2.21 6.51 -13.83
C VAL A 171 -1.94 6.60 -12.34
N ARG A 172 -0.70 6.93 -11.97
CA ARG A 172 -0.30 7.18 -10.58
C ARG A 172 -0.44 8.66 -10.25
N THR A 173 -0.85 8.97 -9.02
CA THR A 173 -0.91 10.35 -8.50
C THR A 173 -0.17 10.50 -7.16
N PRO A 174 0.33 11.70 -6.82
CA PRO A 174 0.98 11.96 -5.54
C PRO A 174 0.09 11.56 -4.35
N THR A 175 0.67 10.86 -3.38
CA THR A 175 -0.08 10.38 -2.19
C THR A 175 -0.48 11.52 -1.25
N ALA A 176 0.29 12.61 -1.22
CA ALA A 176 0.07 13.75 -0.33
C ALA A 176 -0.97 14.77 -0.86
N ALA A 177 -1.45 14.60 -2.10
CA ALA A 177 -2.47 15.46 -2.67
C ALA A 177 -3.80 15.32 -1.90
N ALA A 178 -4.37 16.44 -1.45
CA ALA A 178 -5.73 16.48 -0.92
C ALA A 178 -6.73 16.03 -1.99
N PHE A 179 -7.87 15.47 -1.59
CA PHE A 179 -8.85 14.91 -2.55
C PHE A 179 -9.36 15.93 -3.59
N ASP A 180 -9.35 17.22 -3.26
CA ASP A 180 -9.77 18.35 -4.10
C ASP A 180 -8.64 19.06 -4.86
N SER A 181 -7.36 18.73 -4.63
CA SER A 181 -6.25 19.27 -5.43
C SER A 181 -6.27 18.72 -6.86
N PRO A 182 -5.89 19.51 -7.89
CA PRO A 182 -5.87 19.06 -9.30
C PRO A 182 -5.06 17.78 -9.56
N GLU A 183 -4.04 17.54 -8.73
CA GLU A 183 -3.14 16.38 -8.77
C GLU A 183 -3.74 15.14 -8.07
N SER A 184 -4.87 15.27 -7.39
CA SER A 184 -5.52 14.13 -6.74
C SER A 184 -5.95 13.08 -7.76
N HIS A 185 -5.97 11.81 -7.34
CA HIS A 185 -6.52 10.72 -8.15
C HIS A 185 -7.94 11.00 -8.64
N ILE A 186 -8.75 11.74 -7.88
CA ILE A 186 -10.13 12.08 -8.23
C ILE A 186 -10.17 13.19 -9.29
N ARG A 187 -9.47 14.32 -9.10
CA ARG A 187 -9.37 15.39 -10.12
C ARG A 187 -8.72 14.87 -11.40
N THR A 188 -7.68 14.05 -11.29
CA THR A 188 -6.99 13.42 -12.43
C THR A 188 -7.92 12.50 -13.22
N ALA A 189 -8.73 11.66 -12.55
CA ALA A 189 -9.75 10.85 -13.25
C ALA A 189 -10.76 11.72 -14.01
N TRP A 190 -11.26 12.79 -13.38
CA TRP A 190 -12.19 13.73 -14.03
C TRP A 190 -11.59 14.47 -15.22
N ARG A 191 -10.31 14.86 -15.16
CA ARG A 191 -9.59 15.42 -16.32
C ARG A 191 -9.53 14.41 -17.47
N LEU A 192 -9.06 13.19 -17.22
CA LEU A 192 -9.00 12.13 -18.24
C LEU A 192 -10.37 11.85 -18.85
N LYS A 193 -11.43 11.83 -18.05
CA LYS A 193 -12.82 11.63 -18.50
C LYS A 193 -13.38 12.79 -19.34
N ASN A 194 -12.77 13.98 -19.28
CA ASN A 194 -13.12 15.11 -20.14
C ASN A 194 -12.26 15.15 -21.42
N GLU A 195 -11.09 14.52 -21.41
CA GLU A 195 -10.16 14.40 -22.54
C GLU A 195 -10.46 13.19 -23.45
N ILE A 196 -10.93 12.08 -22.87
CA ILE A 196 -11.14 10.80 -23.56
C ILE A 196 -12.62 10.66 -24.00
N PRO A 197 -12.92 10.58 -25.31
CA PRO A 197 -14.29 10.33 -25.80
C PRO A 197 -14.84 8.98 -25.33
N ASN A 198 -16.17 8.90 -25.21
CA ASN A 198 -16.89 7.67 -24.80
C ASN A 198 -16.35 7.07 -23.48
N SER A 199 -15.93 7.93 -22.54
CA SER A 199 -15.40 7.53 -21.25
C SER A 199 -16.30 7.92 -20.08
N HIS A 200 -16.31 7.08 -19.05
CA HIS A 200 -17.23 7.17 -17.92
C HIS A 200 -16.49 6.96 -16.60
N ILE A 201 -16.79 7.80 -15.61
CA ILE A 201 -16.43 7.53 -14.21
C ILE A 201 -17.66 6.98 -13.51
N LEU A 202 -17.58 5.77 -12.99
CA LEU A 202 -18.69 5.11 -12.30
C LEU A 202 -18.86 5.65 -10.87
N ASN A 203 -17.81 6.25 -10.31
CA ASN A 203 -17.82 7.08 -9.10
C ASN A 203 -18.31 6.34 -7.85
N GLN A 204 -17.50 5.42 -7.34
CA GLN A 204 -17.77 4.67 -6.11
C GLN A 204 -18.09 5.52 -4.87
N TYR A 205 -17.73 6.82 -4.85
CA TYR A 205 -17.98 7.73 -3.73
C TYR A 205 -19.39 8.36 -3.77
N GLY A 206 -19.98 8.49 -4.97
CA GLY A 206 -21.29 9.12 -5.21
C GLY A 206 -22.39 8.18 -5.72
N ASN A 207 -22.03 7.01 -6.25
CA ASN A 207 -22.96 6.12 -6.94
C ASN A 207 -23.70 5.18 -5.98
N SER A 208 -25.05 5.21 -6.03
CA SER A 208 -25.93 4.36 -5.21
C SER A 208 -25.71 2.86 -5.42
N SER A 209 -25.23 2.44 -6.59
CA SER A 209 -24.91 1.04 -6.90
C SER A 209 -23.88 0.42 -5.94
N ASN A 210 -23.00 1.23 -5.32
CA ASN A 210 -22.06 0.77 -4.30
C ASN A 210 -22.77 0.27 -3.01
N PRO A 211 -23.49 1.12 -2.23
CA PRO A 211 -24.25 0.62 -1.08
C PRO A 211 -25.36 -0.36 -1.46
N LEU A 212 -26.00 -0.21 -2.63
CA LEU A 212 -27.06 -1.13 -3.07
C LEU A 212 -26.55 -2.55 -3.33
N ALA A 213 -25.35 -2.73 -3.89
CA ALA A 213 -24.74 -4.06 -4.04
C ALA A 213 -24.66 -4.80 -2.69
N HIS A 214 -24.35 -4.07 -1.63
CA HIS A 214 -24.22 -4.61 -0.28
C HIS A 214 -25.55 -4.80 0.44
N TYR A 215 -26.51 -3.89 0.21
CA TYR A 215 -27.88 -3.97 0.74
C TYR A 215 -28.68 -5.14 0.13
N ASP A 216 -28.55 -5.35 -1.18
CA ASP A 216 -29.28 -6.41 -1.92
C ASP A 216 -28.62 -7.79 -1.81
N THR A 217 -27.28 -7.87 -1.69
CA THR A 217 -26.55 -9.16 -1.73
C THR A 217 -25.81 -9.48 -0.44
N THR A 218 -24.81 -8.68 -0.03
CA THR A 218 -23.96 -8.99 1.13
C THR A 218 -24.77 -9.14 2.41
N ALA A 219 -25.78 -8.30 2.61
CA ALA A 219 -26.64 -8.32 3.78
C ALA A 219 -27.62 -9.50 3.80
N GLU A 220 -28.29 -9.79 2.68
CA GLU A 220 -29.20 -10.95 2.58
C GLU A 220 -28.42 -12.28 2.68
N GLU A 221 -27.17 -12.34 2.18
CA GLU A 221 -26.28 -13.48 2.44
C GLU A 221 -25.97 -13.63 3.94
N ILE A 222 -25.63 -12.56 4.65
CA ILE A 222 -25.39 -12.61 6.11
C ILE A 222 -26.67 -13.03 6.86
N LEU A 223 -27.83 -12.48 6.49
CA LEU A 223 -29.12 -12.83 7.10
C LEU A 223 -29.47 -14.30 6.91
N GLU A 224 -29.28 -14.86 5.70
CA GLU A 224 -29.47 -16.30 5.46
C GLU A 224 -28.45 -17.13 6.25
N GLN A 225 -27.16 -16.80 6.17
CA GLN A 225 -26.07 -17.54 6.82
C GLN A 225 -26.11 -17.50 8.35
N CYS A 226 -26.87 -16.55 8.92
CA CYS A 226 -27.09 -16.40 10.35
C CYS A 226 -28.53 -16.76 10.80
N ASP A 227 -29.38 -17.36 9.95
CA ASP A 227 -30.79 -17.65 10.26
C ASP A 227 -31.57 -16.43 10.83
N GLY A 228 -31.24 -15.22 10.35
CA GLY A 228 -31.79 -13.94 10.83
C GLY A 228 -31.35 -13.51 12.23
N GLN A 229 -30.44 -14.24 12.89
CA GLN A 229 -29.96 -13.96 14.25
C GLN A 229 -28.59 -13.29 14.22
N LEU A 230 -28.54 -11.99 14.52
CA LEU A 230 -27.32 -11.21 14.55
C LEU A 230 -27.41 -10.05 15.54
N ASP A 231 -26.42 -9.95 16.43
CA ASP A 231 -26.36 -8.95 17.50
C ASP A 231 -25.38 -7.82 17.19
N MET A 232 -24.33 -8.09 16.39
CA MET A 232 -23.33 -7.09 16.03
C MET A 232 -22.79 -7.27 14.61
N LEU A 233 -22.58 -6.15 13.91
CA LEU A 233 -21.83 -6.05 12.66
C LEU A 233 -20.59 -5.16 12.89
N VAL A 234 -19.42 -5.61 12.45
CA VAL A 234 -18.17 -4.83 12.48
C VAL A 234 -17.57 -4.75 11.07
N ALA A 235 -17.32 -3.53 10.58
CA ALA A 235 -16.71 -3.35 9.26
C ALA A 235 -15.80 -2.10 9.17
N GLY A 236 -14.69 -2.26 8.45
CA GLY A 236 -13.80 -1.16 8.05
C GLY A 236 -14.46 -0.20 7.05
N VAL A 237 -14.27 1.11 7.26
CA VAL A 237 -14.93 2.16 6.47
C VAL A 237 -13.95 2.86 5.53
N SER A 238 -14.35 3.02 4.26
CA SER A 238 -13.67 3.85 3.26
C SER A 238 -14.72 4.68 2.52
N THR A 239 -15.17 4.25 1.33
CA THR A 239 -16.36 4.82 0.65
C THR A 239 -17.60 4.79 1.55
N GLY A 240 -17.68 3.84 2.49
CA GLY A 240 -18.79 3.69 3.41
C GLY A 240 -19.94 2.84 2.86
N GLY A 241 -19.92 2.47 1.57
CA GLY A 241 -21.00 1.72 0.93
C GLY A 241 -21.23 0.34 1.54
N THR A 242 -20.18 -0.41 1.91
CA THR A 242 -20.32 -1.71 2.57
C THR A 242 -21.00 -1.60 3.93
N LEU A 243 -20.53 -0.69 4.80
CA LEU A 243 -21.17 -0.46 6.11
C LEU A 243 -22.61 0.02 5.93
N THR A 244 -22.83 1.01 5.06
CA THR A 244 -24.15 1.62 4.81
C THR A 244 -25.15 0.62 4.28
N GLY A 245 -24.80 -0.12 3.23
CA GLY A 245 -25.68 -1.10 2.59
C GLY A 245 -26.05 -2.23 3.55
N VAL A 246 -25.04 -2.83 4.20
CA VAL A 246 -25.29 -3.93 5.15
C VAL A 246 -26.06 -3.44 6.37
N ALA A 247 -25.65 -2.35 7.01
CA ALA A 247 -26.31 -1.85 8.21
C ALA A 247 -27.77 -1.43 7.97
N ARG A 248 -28.09 -0.77 6.85
CA ARG A 248 -29.48 -0.41 6.52
C ARG A 248 -30.38 -1.65 6.44
N LYS A 249 -29.95 -2.68 5.70
CA LYS A 249 -30.70 -3.93 5.57
C LYS A 249 -30.78 -4.69 6.91
N LEU A 250 -29.70 -4.74 7.68
CA LEU A 250 -29.72 -5.40 8.97
C LEU A 250 -30.60 -4.67 9.99
N LYS A 251 -30.61 -3.33 10.04
CA LYS A 251 -31.53 -2.58 10.93
C LYS A 251 -33.01 -2.78 10.55
N GLU A 252 -33.33 -3.01 9.27
CA GLU A 252 -34.69 -3.38 8.82
C GLU A 252 -35.14 -4.78 9.27
N ARG A 253 -34.20 -5.73 9.42
CA ARG A 253 -34.50 -7.17 9.62
C ARG A 253 -34.16 -7.69 11.02
N CYS A 254 -33.17 -7.08 11.66
CA CYS A 254 -32.61 -7.37 12.98
C CYS A 254 -32.47 -6.02 13.74
N PRO A 255 -33.58 -5.41 14.19
CA PRO A 255 -33.59 -4.00 14.65
C PRO A 255 -32.64 -3.69 15.81
N ASN A 256 -32.31 -4.69 16.63
CA ASN A 256 -31.41 -4.56 17.78
C ASN A 256 -29.91 -4.72 17.43
N VAL A 257 -29.57 -4.99 16.17
CA VAL A 257 -28.17 -5.19 15.75
C VAL A 257 -27.33 -3.94 16.02
N LYS A 258 -26.15 -4.13 16.61
CA LYS A 258 -25.17 -3.08 16.88
C LYS A 258 -24.17 -2.96 15.73
N VAL A 259 -24.08 -1.79 15.13
CA VAL A 259 -23.27 -1.49 13.94
C VAL A 259 -22.01 -0.73 14.37
N VAL A 260 -20.86 -1.35 14.18
CA VAL A 260 -19.54 -0.78 14.50
C VAL A 260 -18.82 -0.38 13.22
N GLY A 261 -18.58 0.92 13.05
CA GLY A 261 -17.73 1.47 11.99
C GLY A 261 -16.27 1.55 12.44
N VAL A 262 -15.36 0.94 11.69
CA VAL A 262 -13.92 0.95 11.99
C VAL A 262 -13.19 1.92 11.06
N ASP A 263 -12.53 2.92 11.64
CA ASP A 263 -11.90 4.04 10.93
C ASP A 263 -10.45 4.19 11.43
N PRO A 264 -9.41 4.27 10.57
CA PRO A 264 -8.04 4.39 11.05
C PRO A 264 -7.77 5.76 11.69
N GLU A 265 -6.79 5.81 12.59
CA GLU A 265 -6.25 7.09 13.06
C GLU A 265 -5.70 7.92 11.87
N GLY A 266 -5.98 9.22 11.87
CA GLY A 266 -5.68 10.12 10.75
C GLY A 266 -6.79 10.25 9.69
N SER A 267 -7.83 9.41 9.74
CA SER A 267 -9.05 9.52 8.92
C SER A 267 -10.13 10.38 9.60
N VAL A 268 -11.00 11.01 8.79
CA VAL A 268 -12.06 11.94 9.24
C VAL A 268 -13.47 11.32 9.25
N LEU A 269 -13.64 10.05 8.87
CA LEU A 269 -14.97 9.45 8.58
C LEU A 269 -15.90 9.38 9.80
N GLU A 270 -15.35 9.17 11.00
CA GLU A 270 -16.10 9.27 12.27
C GLU A 270 -16.78 10.64 12.44
N GLY A 271 -16.13 11.73 12.00
CA GLY A 271 -16.63 13.09 12.12
C GLY A 271 -16.34 13.79 13.44
N SER A 272 -15.42 13.29 14.25
CA SER A 272 -14.91 14.00 15.43
C SER A 272 -14.02 15.17 15.01
N GLU A 273 -14.47 16.42 15.22
CA GLU A 273 -13.74 17.66 14.89
C GLU A 273 -12.48 17.88 15.77
N GLY A 274 -12.11 16.88 16.58
CA GLY A 274 -11.06 16.95 17.60
C GLY A 274 -9.67 16.62 17.07
N LYS A 275 -8.89 17.67 16.80
CA LYS A 275 -7.42 17.64 16.58
C LYS A 275 -6.97 17.05 15.25
N ASN A 276 -6.99 17.91 14.23
CA ASN A 276 -6.31 17.77 12.94
C ASN A 276 -4.79 17.49 13.07
N LYS A 277 -4.41 16.24 13.33
CA LYS A 277 -3.18 15.67 12.80
C LYS A 277 -3.59 14.58 11.81
N LYS A 278 -3.48 14.90 10.51
CA LYS A 278 -3.53 13.90 9.43
C LYS A 278 -2.29 13.00 9.60
N PHE A 279 -2.39 11.98 10.46
CA PHE A 279 -1.35 10.97 10.59
C PHE A 279 -1.34 10.12 9.32
N PRO A 280 -0.19 9.96 8.64
CA PRO A 280 -0.09 9.02 7.54
C PRO A 280 -0.22 7.61 8.09
N PHE A 281 -1.13 6.82 7.51
CA PHE A 281 -1.34 5.42 7.85
C PHE A 281 -1.03 4.49 6.67
N GLU A 282 -0.45 3.34 7.00
CA GLU A 282 0.02 2.30 6.08
C GLU A 282 -1.08 1.32 5.65
N VAL A 283 -2.14 1.17 6.46
CA VAL A 283 -3.31 0.36 6.09
C VAL A 283 -3.96 0.90 4.81
N GLU A 284 -4.28 -0.02 3.90
CA GLU A 284 -4.90 0.31 2.61
C GLU A 284 -6.36 -0.17 2.57
N GLY A 285 -7.24 0.64 1.98
CA GLY A 285 -8.64 0.27 1.74
C GLY A 285 -9.64 0.71 2.81
N ILE A 286 -9.18 1.37 3.88
CA ILE A 286 -9.98 2.06 4.91
C ILE A 286 -9.43 3.46 5.16
N GLY A 287 -10.27 4.36 5.68
CA GLY A 287 -9.97 5.76 5.97
C GLY A 287 -9.94 6.68 4.75
N LEU A 288 -10.34 7.94 4.94
CA LEU A 288 -10.33 9.02 3.94
C LEU A 288 -10.15 10.39 4.64
N ASP A 289 -9.78 11.41 3.87
CA ASP A 289 -9.69 12.81 4.32
C ASP A 289 -10.93 13.66 3.96
N PHE A 290 -11.98 13.02 3.47
CA PHE A 290 -13.32 13.57 3.22
C PHE A 290 -14.40 12.53 3.56
N ILE A 291 -15.66 12.96 3.62
CA ILE A 291 -16.83 12.09 3.91
C ILE A 291 -17.56 11.79 2.60
N PRO A 292 -17.55 10.56 2.07
CA PRO A 292 -18.19 10.22 0.80
C PRO A 292 -19.72 10.37 0.83
N THR A 293 -20.31 10.78 -0.29
CA THR A 293 -21.77 10.91 -0.46
C THR A 293 -22.54 9.63 -0.10
N VAL A 294 -21.96 8.45 -0.37
CA VAL A 294 -22.60 7.15 -0.11
C VAL A 294 -22.48 6.65 1.35
N LEU A 295 -21.75 7.35 2.24
CA LEU A 295 -21.62 6.97 3.64
C LEU A 295 -22.80 7.48 4.49
N ASP A 296 -23.61 6.56 5.00
CA ASP A 296 -24.62 6.85 6.01
C ASP A 296 -24.03 6.75 7.42
N ARG A 297 -23.55 7.87 7.97
CA ARG A 297 -23.04 7.89 9.37
C ARG A 297 -24.14 7.71 10.42
N SER A 298 -25.41 7.98 10.09
CA SER A 298 -26.54 7.88 11.05
C SER A 298 -26.98 6.45 11.34
N ILE A 299 -26.47 5.46 10.60
CA ILE A 299 -26.74 4.03 10.84
C ILE A 299 -25.70 3.36 11.76
N VAL A 300 -24.64 4.09 12.13
CA VAL A 300 -23.51 3.57 12.91
C VAL A 300 -23.73 3.86 14.39
N ASP A 301 -23.83 2.80 15.21
CA ASP A 301 -24.09 2.95 16.64
C ASP A 301 -22.81 3.32 17.41
N VAL A 302 -21.65 2.81 16.97
CA VAL A 302 -20.34 3.09 17.60
C VAL A 302 -19.24 3.15 16.53
N TRP A 303 -18.34 4.12 16.66
CA TRP A 303 -17.10 4.17 15.90
C TRP A 303 -15.92 3.62 16.72
N TYR A 304 -14.98 2.97 16.04
CA TYR A 304 -13.74 2.48 16.63
C TYR A 304 -12.56 3.00 15.82
N LYS A 305 -11.62 3.69 16.50
CA LYS A 305 -10.37 4.17 15.89
C LYS A 305 -9.29 3.10 15.97
N SER A 306 -8.79 2.66 14.81
CA SER A 306 -7.77 1.61 14.72
C SER A 306 -6.37 2.15 14.40
N THR A 307 -5.35 1.60 15.06
CA THR A 307 -3.94 1.86 14.73
C THR A 307 -3.40 0.86 13.69
N ASP A 308 -2.35 1.24 12.95
CA ASP A 308 -1.65 0.32 12.04
C ASP A 308 -1.03 -0.88 12.80
N THR A 309 -0.47 -0.66 13.99
CA THR A 309 0.16 -1.72 14.80
C THR A 309 -0.83 -2.83 15.13
N GLU A 310 -1.99 -2.52 15.71
CA GLU A 310 -2.98 -3.56 16.02
C GLU A 310 -3.60 -4.17 14.76
N THR A 311 -3.78 -3.36 13.70
CA THR A 311 -4.28 -3.79 12.40
C THR A 311 -3.43 -4.90 11.81
N PHE A 312 -2.11 -4.71 11.72
CA PHE A 312 -1.23 -5.69 11.09
C PHE A 312 -0.92 -6.88 12.00
N LEU A 313 -0.81 -6.68 13.31
CA LEU A 313 -0.69 -7.80 14.26
C LEU A 313 -1.93 -8.71 14.23
N MET A 314 -3.13 -8.13 14.22
CA MET A 314 -4.37 -8.91 14.11
C MET A 314 -4.55 -9.56 12.74
N SER A 315 -4.13 -8.91 11.65
CA SER A 315 -4.12 -9.52 10.30
C SER A 315 -3.24 -10.77 10.26
N ARG A 316 -2.05 -10.71 10.87
CA ARG A 316 -1.14 -11.85 10.97
C ARG A 316 -1.64 -12.93 11.93
N LYS A 317 -2.38 -12.54 12.97
CA LYS A 317 -3.06 -13.47 13.88
C LYS A 317 -4.16 -14.27 13.16
N LEU A 318 -5.03 -13.61 12.38
CA LEU A 318 -6.03 -14.25 11.52
C LEU A 318 -5.41 -15.29 10.58
N ILE A 319 -4.28 -14.96 9.94
CA ILE A 319 -3.53 -15.88 9.10
C ILE A 319 -2.98 -17.07 9.90
N ARG A 320 -2.33 -16.80 11.05
CA ARG A 320 -1.60 -17.82 11.83
C ARG A 320 -2.52 -18.78 12.60
N GLU A 321 -3.62 -18.28 13.14
CA GLU A 321 -4.44 -19.00 14.14
C GLU A 321 -5.78 -19.46 13.60
N GLU A 322 -6.32 -18.82 12.56
CA GLU A 322 -7.58 -19.24 11.90
C GLU A 322 -7.36 -19.71 10.45
N GLY A 323 -6.14 -19.59 9.90
CA GLY A 323 -5.83 -19.95 8.51
C GLY A 323 -6.42 -18.99 7.47
N ILE A 324 -6.88 -17.81 7.89
CA ILE A 324 -7.61 -16.84 7.06
C ILE A 324 -6.61 -15.93 6.34
N LEU A 325 -6.43 -16.14 5.03
CA LEU A 325 -5.47 -15.40 4.17
C LEU A 325 -5.95 -14.00 3.75
N CYS A 326 -6.33 -13.18 4.73
CA CYS A 326 -6.90 -11.85 4.53
C CYS A 326 -5.85 -10.70 4.51
N GLY A 327 -6.27 -9.54 4.01
CA GLY A 327 -5.51 -8.29 3.96
C GLY A 327 -5.64 -7.41 5.20
N GLY A 328 -4.90 -6.29 5.22
CA GLY A 328 -4.72 -5.43 6.40
C GLY A 328 -6.02 -4.92 7.03
N SER A 329 -6.95 -4.40 6.23
CA SER A 329 -8.23 -3.87 6.72
C SER A 329 -9.11 -4.90 7.45
N SER A 330 -8.89 -6.20 7.19
CA SER A 330 -9.54 -7.31 7.90
C SER A 330 -9.05 -7.41 9.35
N GLY A 331 -7.76 -7.15 9.60
CA GLY A 331 -7.21 -7.07 10.94
C GLY A 331 -7.70 -5.84 11.71
N SER A 332 -7.89 -4.69 11.07
CA SER A 332 -8.53 -3.52 11.71
C SER A 332 -9.95 -3.87 12.19
N ALA A 333 -10.74 -4.49 11.31
CA ALA A 333 -12.11 -4.91 11.63
C ALA A 333 -12.14 -5.94 12.78
N MET A 334 -11.24 -6.92 12.77
CA MET A 334 -11.17 -7.93 13.83
C MET A 334 -10.62 -7.36 15.15
N ALA A 335 -9.66 -6.42 15.12
CA ALA A 335 -9.13 -5.77 16.32
C ALA A 335 -10.20 -4.93 17.02
N ALA A 336 -11.10 -4.29 16.27
CA ALA A 336 -12.29 -3.66 16.81
C ALA A 336 -13.29 -4.71 17.35
N ALA A 337 -13.53 -5.78 16.60
CA ALA A 337 -14.50 -6.81 16.97
C ALA A 337 -14.17 -7.49 18.30
N VAL A 338 -12.92 -7.91 18.54
CA VAL A 338 -12.53 -8.58 19.80
C VAL A 338 -12.62 -7.67 21.04
N LYS A 339 -12.67 -6.34 20.85
CA LYS A 339 -12.88 -5.36 21.91
C LYS A 339 -14.37 -5.05 22.09
N MET A 340 -15.10 -4.85 21.01
CA MET A 340 -16.55 -4.56 21.05
C MET A 340 -17.39 -5.75 21.48
N ALA A 341 -17.01 -6.97 21.07
CA ALA A 341 -17.74 -8.19 21.39
C ALA A 341 -17.63 -8.63 22.86
N GLN A 342 -16.80 -7.98 23.67
CA GLN A 342 -16.70 -8.20 25.14
C GLN A 342 -18.03 -7.92 25.86
N GLN A 343 -18.92 -7.10 25.26
CA GLN A 343 -20.24 -6.79 25.80
C GLN A 343 -21.33 -7.78 25.38
N LEU A 344 -20.99 -8.81 24.60
CA LEU A 344 -21.91 -9.82 24.10
C LEU A 344 -21.80 -11.11 24.92
N GLU A 345 -22.94 -11.71 25.21
CA GLU A 345 -23.08 -12.92 26.01
C GLU A 345 -23.10 -14.19 25.14
N GLU A 346 -23.13 -15.35 25.80
CA GLU A 346 -23.24 -16.65 25.14
C GLU A 346 -24.52 -16.74 24.28
N GLY A 347 -24.41 -17.35 23.10
CA GLY A 347 -25.50 -17.45 22.13
C GLY A 347 -25.68 -16.25 21.19
N GLN A 348 -25.13 -15.08 21.54
CA GLN A 348 -25.11 -13.91 20.66
C GLN A 348 -24.07 -14.06 19.53
N ARG A 349 -24.26 -13.33 18.42
CA ARG A 349 -23.43 -13.42 17.20
C ARG A 349 -22.89 -12.06 16.76
N CYS A 350 -21.60 -12.00 16.48
CA CYS A 350 -20.91 -10.86 15.90
C CYS A 350 -20.32 -11.23 14.53
N VAL A 351 -20.74 -10.53 13.47
CA VAL A 351 -20.22 -10.69 12.11
C VAL A 351 -19.19 -9.61 11.79
N VAL A 352 -18.01 -10.04 11.33
CA VAL A 352 -16.90 -9.17 10.94
C VAL A 352 -16.66 -9.28 9.44
N ILE A 353 -16.68 -8.16 8.72
CA ILE A 353 -16.39 -8.14 7.28
C ILE A 353 -14.86 -8.17 7.06
N LEU A 354 -14.35 -9.19 6.36
CA LEU A 354 -12.93 -9.31 6.00
C LEU A 354 -12.73 -8.94 4.52
N PRO A 355 -12.31 -7.71 4.17
CA PRO A 355 -12.59 -7.14 2.84
C PRO A 355 -11.79 -7.70 1.66
N ASP A 356 -10.54 -8.10 1.83
CA ASP A 356 -9.66 -8.51 0.73
C ASP A 356 -8.57 -9.51 1.14
N SER A 357 -7.87 -10.07 0.15
CA SER A 357 -6.88 -11.14 0.33
C SER A 357 -5.48 -10.62 0.63
N VAL A 358 -4.65 -11.49 1.23
CA VAL A 358 -3.22 -11.24 1.49
C VAL A 358 -2.41 -10.97 0.21
N ARG A 359 -2.91 -11.36 -0.98
CA ARG A 359 -2.27 -11.13 -2.30
C ARG A 359 -1.80 -9.70 -2.50
N ASN A 360 -2.57 -8.72 -2.04
CA ASN A 360 -2.29 -7.31 -2.22
C ASN A 360 -1.13 -6.78 -1.34
N TYR A 361 -0.58 -7.61 -0.45
CA TYR A 361 0.28 -7.20 0.67
C TYR A 361 1.49 -8.11 0.89
N MET A 362 1.85 -8.92 -0.11
CA MET A 362 2.90 -9.94 -0.03
C MET A 362 4.27 -9.34 0.37
N SER A 363 4.60 -8.15 -0.13
CA SER A 363 5.82 -7.41 0.24
C SER A 363 5.63 -6.40 1.38
N LYS A 364 4.44 -6.31 1.97
CA LYS A 364 4.12 -5.41 3.09
C LYS A 364 4.02 -6.20 4.40
N PHE A 365 2.91 -6.09 5.14
CA PHE A 365 2.74 -6.61 6.51
C PHE A 365 3.00 -8.11 6.67
N LEU A 366 2.87 -8.89 5.57
CA LEU A 366 3.16 -10.32 5.59
C LEU A 366 4.65 -10.61 5.91
N THR A 367 5.56 -9.73 5.49
CA THR A 367 7.00 -9.88 5.77
C THR A 367 7.35 -9.35 7.17
N ASN A 368 8.24 -10.06 7.88
CA ASN A 368 8.79 -9.53 9.14
C ASN A 368 9.61 -8.27 8.89
N GLN A 369 10.34 -8.22 7.78
CA GLN A 369 11.21 -7.12 7.38
C GLN A 369 10.45 -5.79 7.31
N TRP A 370 9.40 -5.70 6.50
CA TRP A 370 8.57 -4.49 6.41
C TRP A 370 7.90 -4.13 7.74
N MET A 371 7.42 -5.13 8.50
CA MET A 371 6.83 -4.89 9.83
C MET A 371 7.84 -4.26 10.81
N CYS A 372 9.11 -4.64 10.73
CA CYS A 372 10.18 -4.09 11.57
C CYS A 372 10.65 -2.71 11.07
N GLU A 373 10.79 -2.52 9.75
CA GLU A 373 11.09 -1.21 9.14
C GLU A 373 10.07 -0.13 9.52
N LYS A 374 8.78 -0.52 9.61
CA LYS A 374 7.69 0.36 10.03
C LYS A 374 7.49 0.44 11.55
N GLY A 375 8.27 -0.30 12.35
CA GLY A 375 8.19 -0.29 13.81
C GLY A 375 6.98 -1.03 14.40
N PHE A 376 6.23 -1.80 13.61
CA PHE A 376 5.08 -2.59 14.06
C PHE A 376 5.48 -3.93 14.70
N LEU A 377 6.74 -4.35 14.57
CA LEU A 377 7.30 -5.57 15.14
C LEU A 377 8.73 -5.32 15.66
N CYS A 378 9.03 -5.77 16.87
CA CYS A 378 10.40 -5.77 17.40
C CYS A 378 11.04 -7.15 17.24
N LEU A 379 12.25 -7.19 16.66
CA LEU A 379 12.95 -8.44 16.31
C LEU A 379 13.42 -9.26 17.52
N ASP A 380 13.63 -8.62 18.67
CA ASP A 380 14.12 -9.30 19.87
C ASP A 380 13.10 -10.27 20.50
N ALA A 381 11.84 -10.25 20.06
CA ALA A 381 10.79 -11.12 20.59
C ALA A 381 10.60 -12.47 19.85
N GLN A 382 11.05 -12.61 18.59
CA GLN A 382 10.71 -13.79 17.74
C GLN A 382 11.79 -14.19 16.72
N MET A 383 13.07 -14.05 17.02
CA MET A 383 14.11 -14.73 16.23
C MET A 383 14.60 -16.01 16.92
N ASP A 384 14.80 -17.06 16.11
CA ASP A 384 15.62 -18.22 16.43
C ASP A 384 16.96 -17.79 17.07
N PRO A 385 17.59 -18.65 17.91
CA PRO A 385 18.82 -18.32 18.63
C PRO A 385 19.84 -17.62 17.74
N LYS A 386 20.12 -16.35 18.04
CA LYS A 386 20.98 -15.46 17.24
C LYS A 386 22.30 -16.20 16.91
N PRO A 387 22.68 -16.32 15.62
CA PRO A 387 23.87 -17.07 15.23
C PRO A 387 25.13 -16.58 15.96
N TRP A 388 26.09 -17.48 16.17
CA TRP A 388 27.35 -17.23 16.89
C TRP A 388 28.16 -16.00 16.40
N TRP A 389 27.91 -15.54 15.17
CA TRP A 389 28.56 -14.37 14.58
C TRP A 389 27.80 -13.05 14.78
N TRP A 390 26.56 -13.06 15.27
CA TRP A 390 25.66 -11.90 15.30
C TRP A 390 26.26 -10.66 15.96
N ASN A 391 26.86 -10.84 17.14
CA ASN A 391 27.48 -9.76 17.93
C ASN A 391 28.95 -9.48 17.56
N ARG A 392 29.50 -10.11 16.50
CA ARG A 392 30.84 -9.76 16.00
C ARG A 392 30.77 -8.45 15.22
N THR A 393 31.88 -7.71 15.17
CA THR A 393 31.93 -6.46 14.39
C THR A 393 32.18 -6.71 12.91
N VAL A 394 31.79 -5.75 12.05
CA VAL A 394 32.08 -5.73 10.61
C VAL A 394 33.59 -5.86 10.34
N GLN A 395 34.44 -5.31 11.20
CA GLN A 395 35.90 -5.47 11.15
C GLN A 395 36.35 -6.95 11.11
N SER A 396 35.60 -7.88 11.72
CA SER A 396 35.95 -9.31 11.73
C SER A 396 35.86 -9.99 10.36
N LEU A 397 35.29 -9.32 9.34
CA LEU A 397 35.25 -9.80 7.95
C LEU A 397 36.58 -9.60 7.19
N HIS A 398 37.57 -8.90 7.77
CA HIS A 398 38.89 -8.66 7.16
C HIS A 398 38.81 -8.11 5.73
N LEU A 399 37.92 -7.13 5.51
CA LEU A 399 37.60 -6.60 4.20
C LEU A 399 38.81 -5.89 3.55
N SER A 400 38.98 -6.11 2.25
CA SER A 400 39.98 -5.40 1.44
C SER A 400 39.48 -4.01 1.05
N ALA A 401 40.40 -3.07 0.82
CA ALA A 401 40.06 -1.75 0.30
C ALA A 401 39.44 -1.90 -1.11
N PRO A 402 38.26 -1.33 -1.38
CA PRO A 402 37.61 -1.45 -2.68
C PRO A 402 38.33 -0.58 -3.73
N LEU A 403 38.37 -1.07 -4.96
CA LEU A 403 38.68 -0.23 -6.12
C LEU A 403 37.52 0.75 -6.36
N THR A 404 37.81 2.05 -6.38
CA THR A 404 36.83 3.10 -6.67
C THR A 404 37.04 3.67 -8.07
N VAL A 405 35.98 4.26 -8.64
CA VAL A 405 36.04 5.00 -9.90
C VAL A 405 35.54 6.43 -9.69
N THR A 406 36.09 7.41 -10.41
CA THR A 406 35.57 8.78 -10.35
C THR A 406 34.34 8.94 -11.24
N TYR A 407 33.42 9.81 -10.82
CA TYR A 407 32.11 10.05 -11.46
C TYR A 407 32.14 10.47 -12.93
N SER A 408 33.30 10.95 -13.42
CA SER A 408 33.54 11.43 -14.78
C SER A 408 34.10 10.35 -15.73
N VAL A 409 34.47 9.17 -15.23
CA VAL A 409 34.97 8.05 -16.06
C VAL A 409 33.85 7.56 -16.99
N SER A 410 34.19 7.24 -18.25
CA SER A 410 33.22 6.72 -19.22
C SER A 410 32.80 5.28 -18.92
N CYS A 411 31.57 4.91 -19.30
CA CYS A 411 31.04 3.56 -19.13
C CYS A 411 31.96 2.49 -19.72
N GLN A 412 32.55 2.74 -20.90
CA GLN A 412 33.55 1.86 -21.50
C GLN A 412 34.76 1.66 -20.59
N LYS A 413 35.38 2.75 -20.11
CA LYS A 413 36.59 2.66 -19.28
C LYS A 413 36.29 2.02 -17.92
N THR A 414 35.10 2.22 -17.36
CA THR A 414 34.62 1.50 -16.16
C THR A 414 34.50 -0.01 -16.42
N ILE A 415 33.94 -0.44 -17.56
CA ILE A 415 33.87 -1.88 -17.91
C ILE A 415 35.27 -2.49 -18.05
N GLU A 416 36.21 -1.78 -18.67
CA GLU A 416 37.62 -2.21 -18.79
C GLU A 416 38.26 -2.37 -17.41
N ILE A 417 38.19 -1.34 -16.56
CA ILE A 417 38.74 -1.35 -15.19
C ILE A 417 38.18 -2.51 -14.36
N LEU A 418 36.86 -2.72 -14.40
CA LEU A 418 36.17 -3.80 -13.68
C LEU A 418 36.64 -5.18 -14.15
N LYS A 419 36.72 -5.41 -15.47
CA LYS A 419 37.21 -6.68 -16.04
C LYS A 419 38.69 -6.93 -15.74
N GLU A 420 39.55 -5.94 -15.90
CA GLU A 420 41.00 -6.03 -15.63
C GLU A 420 41.28 -6.42 -14.17
N ASN A 421 40.46 -5.93 -13.24
CA ASN A 421 40.60 -6.22 -11.80
C ASN A 421 39.75 -7.41 -11.33
N SER A 422 39.03 -8.10 -12.22
CA SER A 422 38.11 -9.20 -11.89
C SER A 422 37.04 -8.82 -10.84
N LEU A 423 36.43 -7.64 -11.02
CA LEU A 423 35.38 -7.10 -10.17
C LEU A 423 34.09 -6.88 -10.97
N ASP A 424 32.93 -7.19 -10.39
CA ASP A 424 31.63 -6.92 -11.00
C ASP A 424 31.05 -5.55 -10.65
N GLN A 425 31.67 -4.84 -9.69
CA GLN A 425 31.17 -3.60 -9.10
C GLN A 425 32.28 -2.69 -8.56
N ALA A 426 32.01 -1.37 -8.52
CA ALA A 426 32.87 -0.38 -7.86
C ALA A 426 32.05 0.75 -7.21
N PRO A 427 32.48 1.31 -6.07
CA PRO A 427 31.95 2.57 -5.56
C PRO A 427 32.40 3.74 -6.45
N VAL A 428 31.49 4.67 -6.70
CA VAL A 428 31.75 5.88 -7.49
C VAL A 428 31.92 7.07 -6.56
N VAL A 429 33.03 7.80 -6.71
CA VAL A 429 33.44 8.90 -5.81
C VAL A 429 33.66 10.21 -6.55
N THR A 430 33.56 11.32 -5.82
CA THR A 430 34.07 12.64 -6.24
C THR A 430 35.60 12.70 -6.15
N GLU A 431 36.19 13.74 -6.74
CA GLU A 431 37.62 14.08 -6.54
C GLU A 431 37.96 14.38 -5.07
N SER A 432 36.98 14.84 -4.29
CA SER A 432 37.08 15.04 -2.83
C SER A 432 36.83 13.76 -2.01
N GLY A 433 36.66 12.60 -2.64
CA GLY A 433 36.46 11.31 -1.96
C GLY A 433 35.05 11.05 -1.43
N ALA A 434 34.08 11.93 -1.68
CA ALA A 434 32.68 11.72 -1.29
C ALA A 434 32.03 10.64 -2.17
N ILE A 435 31.35 9.68 -1.55
CA ILE A 435 30.71 8.56 -2.24
C ILE A 435 29.38 9.01 -2.84
N LEU A 436 29.21 8.86 -4.15
CA LEU A 436 27.99 9.23 -4.89
C LEU A 436 27.04 8.05 -5.13
N GLY A 437 27.55 6.82 -5.09
CA GLY A 437 26.78 5.61 -5.37
C GLY A 437 27.67 4.42 -5.70
N MET A 438 27.03 3.33 -6.13
CA MET A 438 27.68 2.15 -6.71
C MET A 438 27.45 2.12 -8.22
N VAL A 439 28.34 1.44 -8.94
CA VAL A 439 28.10 0.97 -10.31
C VAL A 439 28.42 -0.52 -10.41
N THR A 440 27.67 -1.25 -11.24
CA THR A 440 27.88 -2.67 -11.54
C THR A 440 27.98 -2.91 -13.04
N LEU A 441 28.63 -4.00 -13.46
CA LEU A 441 28.62 -4.41 -14.87
C LEU A 441 27.19 -4.60 -15.40
N GLU A 442 26.30 -5.18 -14.58
CA GLU A 442 24.89 -5.38 -14.93
C GLU A 442 24.16 -4.06 -15.23
N THR A 443 24.28 -3.05 -14.38
CA THR A 443 23.59 -1.76 -14.55
C THR A 443 24.09 -0.97 -15.77
N ILE A 444 25.40 -1.02 -16.04
CA ILE A 444 25.96 -0.43 -17.27
C ILE A 444 25.40 -1.18 -18.50
N LEU A 445 25.49 -2.51 -18.53
CA LEU A 445 25.05 -3.32 -19.68
C LEU A 445 23.54 -3.23 -19.93
N SER A 446 22.72 -3.27 -18.88
CA SER A 446 21.27 -3.12 -18.96
C SER A 446 20.88 -1.74 -19.50
N SER A 447 21.58 -0.68 -19.08
CA SER A 447 21.33 0.69 -19.56
C SER A 447 21.78 0.90 -21.02
N LEU A 448 22.87 0.26 -21.44
CA LEU A 448 23.32 0.23 -22.84
C LEU A 448 22.33 -0.52 -23.74
N LEU A 449 21.90 -1.72 -23.33
CA LEU A 449 20.94 -2.55 -24.08
C LEU A 449 19.56 -1.89 -24.20
N ALA A 450 19.15 -1.11 -23.18
CA ALA A 450 17.92 -0.32 -23.20
C ALA A 450 18.04 1.01 -23.98
N GLY A 451 19.20 1.31 -24.59
CA GLY A 451 19.43 2.55 -25.34
C GLY A 451 19.42 3.82 -24.49
N LYS A 452 19.63 3.71 -23.17
CA LYS A 452 19.55 4.85 -22.23
C LYS A 452 20.85 5.64 -22.10
N VAL A 453 21.99 5.01 -22.44
CA VAL A 453 23.33 5.61 -22.39
C VAL A 453 24.19 5.05 -23.52
N GLU A 454 25.26 5.77 -23.87
CA GLU A 454 26.30 5.30 -24.79
C GLU A 454 27.57 4.87 -24.03
N LEU A 455 28.46 4.11 -24.70
CA LEU A 455 29.75 3.69 -24.14
C LEU A 455 30.68 4.86 -23.75
N SER A 456 30.54 5.99 -24.46
CA SER A 456 31.23 7.26 -24.24
C SER A 456 30.73 8.01 -23.00
N ALA A 457 29.50 7.76 -22.54
CA ALA A 457 28.85 8.53 -21.48
C ALA A 457 29.49 8.29 -20.12
N ALA A 458 29.48 9.32 -19.27
CA ALA A 458 30.02 9.24 -17.91
C ALA A 458 29.22 8.27 -17.02
N VAL A 459 29.92 7.54 -16.17
CA VAL A 459 29.34 6.53 -15.26
C VAL A 459 28.34 7.13 -14.26
N SER A 460 28.40 8.45 -14.02
CA SER A 460 27.42 9.21 -13.25
C SER A 460 25.96 9.07 -13.76
N ALA A 461 25.77 8.74 -15.05
CA ALA A 461 24.44 8.52 -15.65
C ALA A 461 23.78 7.18 -15.24
N VAL A 462 24.55 6.21 -14.72
CA VAL A 462 24.09 4.84 -14.39
C VAL A 462 24.29 4.47 -12.91
N LEU A 463 24.32 5.49 -12.04
CA LEU A 463 24.56 5.31 -10.60
C LEU A 463 23.42 4.61 -9.86
N LEU A 464 23.76 3.55 -9.13
CA LEU A 464 22.96 3.05 -8.02
C LEU A 464 23.18 3.92 -6.79
N LYS A 465 22.24 4.85 -6.56
CA LYS A 465 22.26 5.79 -5.42
C LYS A 465 21.70 5.17 -4.13
N ALA A 466 21.03 4.02 -4.22
CA ALA A 466 20.52 3.29 -3.06
C ALA A 466 21.63 2.40 -2.47
N PHE A 467 22.18 2.83 -1.35
CA PHE A 467 23.11 2.06 -0.52
C PHE A 467 23.00 2.51 0.94
N LYS A 468 23.42 1.65 1.87
CA LYS A 468 23.59 2.04 3.28
C LYS A 468 25.07 2.10 3.63
N GLN A 469 25.40 3.02 4.52
CA GLN A 469 26.73 3.09 5.12
C GLN A 469 26.73 2.29 6.43
N VAL A 470 27.82 1.57 6.68
CA VAL A 470 28.10 0.85 7.93
C VAL A 470 29.51 1.16 8.41
N HIS A 471 29.75 1.14 9.71
CA HIS A 471 31.07 1.35 10.29
C HIS A 471 31.75 0.03 10.61
N LEU A 472 33.09 0.01 10.64
CA LEU A 472 33.87 -1.16 11.06
C LEU A 472 33.51 -1.67 12.48
N THR A 473 32.99 -0.77 13.33
CA THR A 473 32.54 -1.02 14.70
C THR A 473 31.09 -1.50 14.82
N ASP A 474 30.30 -1.44 13.74
CA ASP A 474 28.94 -1.99 13.73
C ASP A 474 28.97 -3.51 13.86
N ASP A 475 27.91 -4.10 14.39
CA ASP A 475 27.77 -5.57 14.49
C ASP A 475 27.29 -6.22 13.18
N LEU A 476 27.60 -7.51 13.02
CA LEU A 476 27.20 -8.30 11.85
C LEU A 476 25.68 -8.56 11.81
N GLY A 477 24.96 -8.47 12.93
CA GLY A 477 23.51 -8.47 12.96
C GLY A 477 22.93 -7.26 12.23
N LYS A 478 23.40 -6.06 12.55
CA LYS A 478 23.07 -4.80 11.84
C LYS A 478 23.42 -4.88 10.35
N LEU A 479 24.60 -5.41 10.00
CA LEU A 479 24.97 -5.65 8.60
C LEU A 479 24.02 -6.66 7.91
N SER A 480 23.66 -7.76 8.59
CA SER A 480 22.72 -8.78 8.10
C SER A 480 21.30 -8.22 7.90
N HIS A 481 20.88 -7.24 8.69
CA HIS A 481 19.61 -6.54 8.46
C HIS A 481 19.68 -5.62 7.24
N ILE A 482 20.78 -4.88 7.07
CA ILE A 482 21.00 -4.02 5.91
C ILE A 482 21.06 -4.86 4.62
N LEU A 483 21.76 -5.99 4.60
CA LEU A 483 21.85 -6.85 3.42
C LEU A 483 20.57 -7.64 3.09
N LYS A 484 19.49 -7.49 3.87
CA LYS A 484 18.13 -7.96 3.51
C LYS A 484 17.30 -6.88 2.80
N THR A 485 17.66 -5.61 2.98
CA THR A 485 16.94 -4.43 2.45
C THR A 485 17.65 -3.83 1.24
N ASP A 486 18.97 -3.72 1.33
CA ASP A 486 19.82 -3.04 0.37
C ASP A 486 20.84 -4.04 -0.21
N ASN A 487 20.99 -4.04 -1.54
CA ASN A 487 21.96 -4.89 -2.24
C ASN A 487 23.43 -4.56 -1.86
N PHE A 488 23.69 -3.37 -1.30
CA PHE A 488 25.03 -2.89 -0.97
C PHE A 488 25.09 -2.21 0.40
N ALA A 489 26.01 -2.70 1.24
CA ALA A 489 26.46 -2.03 2.45
C ALA A 489 27.89 -1.51 2.24
N LEU A 490 28.06 -0.19 2.22
CA LEU A 490 29.36 0.47 2.06
C LEU A 490 30.00 0.68 3.43
N VAL A 491 31.14 0.01 3.66
CA VAL A 491 31.88 0.14 4.92
C VAL A 491 32.71 1.42 4.90
N VAL A 492 32.36 2.36 5.78
CA VAL A 492 32.99 3.69 5.88
C VAL A 492 33.76 3.86 7.19
N HIS A 493 34.85 4.63 7.12
CA HIS A 493 35.70 4.92 8.26
C HIS A 493 35.94 6.44 8.36
N ASN A 494 35.75 7.00 9.56
CA ASN A 494 35.96 8.43 9.79
C ASN A 494 37.47 8.70 9.88
N GLN A 495 37.97 9.60 9.03
CA GLN A 495 39.32 10.15 9.16
C GLN A 495 39.25 11.58 9.69
N THR A 496 39.94 11.86 10.79
CA THR A 496 40.06 13.21 11.35
C THR A 496 41.23 13.92 10.67
N GLN A 497 40.96 14.95 9.88
CA GLN A 497 41.98 15.69 9.15
C GLN A 497 42.35 16.97 9.92
N CYS A 498 43.61 17.09 10.38
CA CYS A 498 44.13 18.31 10.98
C CYS A 498 44.87 19.15 9.93
N GLU A 499 44.38 20.36 9.63
CA GLU A 499 45.10 21.31 8.78
C GLU A 499 46.17 22.08 9.58
N LYS A 500 47.44 22.01 9.15
CA LYS A 500 48.34 23.19 9.07
C LYS A 500 49.68 22.91 8.36
N ILE A 501 49.92 23.72 7.32
CA ILE A 501 51.21 24.28 6.85
C ILE A 501 52.24 23.34 6.19
N ASN A 502 52.46 23.63 4.89
CA ASN A 502 53.68 23.52 4.08
C ASN A 502 54.89 22.70 4.61
N PHE A 503 55.35 21.70 3.84
CA PHE A 503 56.64 21.79 3.13
C PHE A 503 56.74 20.82 1.94
N LEU A 504 57.68 21.11 1.04
CA LEU A 504 57.84 20.51 -0.30
C LEU A 504 58.26 19.03 -0.37
N ASN A 505 57.77 18.37 -1.42
CA ASN A 505 58.27 17.17 -2.11
C ASN A 505 59.72 16.71 -1.81
N LYS A 506 59.88 15.43 -1.45
CA LYS A 506 60.88 14.55 -2.12
C LYS A 506 60.61 13.05 -1.96
N ILE A 507 60.73 12.34 -3.08
CA ILE A 507 60.79 10.86 -3.21
C ILE A 507 62.26 10.39 -2.98
N ILE A 508 62.49 9.08 -2.82
CA ILE A 508 63.75 8.27 -2.99
C ILE A 508 64.28 7.65 -1.67
N ASN A 509 64.86 6.44 -1.55
CA ASN A 509 64.80 5.13 -2.25
C ASN A 509 65.79 4.12 -1.57
N ASN A 510 65.50 2.81 -1.46
CA ASN A 510 66.44 1.67 -1.25
C ASN A 510 67.33 1.64 0.06
N ASN A 511 68.00 0.56 0.54
CA ASN A 511 68.38 -0.77 0.01
C ASN A 511 68.87 -1.79 1.12
N ILE A 512 68.77 -3.13 0.90
CA ILE A 512 69.75 -4.22 1.28
C ILE A 512 70.01 -4.52 2.82
N ASN A 513 70.22 -5.76 3.37
CA ASN A 513 70.32 -7.16 2.89
C ASN A 513 70.08 -8.32 3.94
N SER A 514 70.29 -9.57 3.47
CA SER A 514 70.38 -10.96 4.03
C SER A 514 71.52 -11.29 5.05
N LYS A 515 71.68 -12.46 5.73
CA LYS A 515 71.26 -13.91 5.62
C LYS A 515 71.09 -14.52 7.06
N THR A 516 70.33 -15.59 7.34
CA THR A 516 70.66 -17.03 7.07
C THR A 516 69.46 -18.00 7.03
N LEU A 517 69.52 -18.90 6.03
CA LEU A 517 69.18 -20.34 5.97
C LEU A 517 68.36 -21.03 7.09
N GLY A 518 67.39 -21.92 6.79
CA GLY A 518 66.96 -22.38 5.45
C GLY A 518 65.90 -23.50 5.39
N ARG A 519 65.72 -24.05 4.18
CA ARG A 519 64.73 -25.05 3.67
C ARG A 519 63.29 -24.52 3.41
N ARG A 520 62.86 -24.76 2.16
CA ARG A 520 61.59 -24.49 1.43
C ARG A 520 61.26 -25.79 0.64
N PRO A 521 60.20 -25.93 -0.20
CA PRO A 521 59.08 -25.01 -0.51
C PRO A 521 57.66 -25.67 -0.52
N ARG A 522 56.64 -24.87 -0.21
CA ARG A 522 55.58 -24.45 -1.16
C ARG A 522 54.87 -23.25 -0.54
N HIS A 523 54.73 -22.18 -1.31
CA HIS A 523 54.54 -20.82 -0.78
C HIS A 523 53.45 -20.09 -1.58
N PRO A 524 52.93 -18.96 -1.05
CA PRO A 524 51.63 -18.41 -1.40
C PRO A 524 51.76 -17.08 -2.16
N ASN A 525 50.64 -16.42 -2.43
CA ASN A 525 50.66 -15.07 -2.99
C ASN A 525 50.73 -13.99 -1.90
N LYS A 526 51.97 -13.53 -1.68
CA LYS A 526 52.37 -12.12 -1.47
C LYS A 526 51.47 -11.24 -0.58
N MET A 527 51.79 -11.23 0.71
CA MET A 527 51.75 -9.96 1.47
C MET A 527 52.97 -9.11 1.11
N LEU A 528 52.80 -7.79 1.07
CA LEU A 528 53.88 -6.80 1.15
C LEU A 528 53.47 -5.73 2.17
N ASN A 529 54.29 -5.56 3.20
CA ASN A 529 54.09 -4.55 4.24
C ASN A 529 54.51 -3.16 3.75
N TYR A 530 54.01 -2.13 4.43
CA TYR A 530 54.83 -0.96 4.73
C TYR A 530 54.87 -0.73 6.24
N SER A 531 56.03 -0.36 6.77
CA SER A 531 56.26 -0.14 8.18
C SER A 531 56.81 1.27 8.40
N HIS A 532 56.29 1.98 9.40
CA HIS A 532 57.00 3.08 10.02
C HIS A 532 57.14 2.85 11.52
N THR A 533 58.33 2.42 11.94
CA THR A 533 58.81 2.60 13.30
C THR A 533 59.46 3.96 13.43
N LYS A 534 59.08 4.71 14.48
CA LYS A 534 60.04 5.45 15.31
C LYS A 534 59.38 5.76 16.66
N GLU A 535 59.85 5.06 17.69
CA GLU A 535 59.76 5.57 19.06
C GLU A 535 60.65 6.81 19.17
N THR A 536 60.17 7.84 19.86
CA THR A 536 60.91 8.34 21.03
C THR A 536 59.95 9.06 21.98
N GLN A 537 59.87 8.59 23.22
CA GLN A 537 59.59 9.48 24.34
C GLN A 537 60.78 10.43 24.51
N ARG A 538 60.54 11.64 25.02
CA ARG A 538 61.01 12.02 26.35
C ARG A 538 60.34 13.28 26.89
N LEU A 539 60.40 13.38 28.22
CA LEU A 539 60.16 14.61 28.98
C LEU A 539 61.33 15.57 28.75
N ASP A 540 61.00 16.87 28.87
CA ASP A 540 61.84 18.07 28.72
C ASP A 540 62.47 18.32 27.33
#